data_AF-A0A954LFZ0-F1
#
_entry.id   AF-A0A954LFZ0-F1
#
_cell.length_a   1.000
_cell.length_b   1.000
_cell.length_c   1.000
_cell.angle_alpha   90.00
_cell.angle_beta   90.00
_cell.angle_gamma   90.00
#
_symmetry.space_group_name_H-M   'P 1'
#
loop_
_entity.id
_entity.type
_entity.pdbx_description
1 polymer ?
#
loop_
_entity_poly.entity_id
_entity_poly.type
_entity_poly.pdbx_seq_one_letter_code
_entity_poly.pdbx_strand_id
1 'polypeptide(L)'
;MMNRDSRGRVLIIRTACLTFAIELLTCLLRFGARLESTRDTASTIGVLTGGLRIHHSYAGVALLLPALLLESRQPRLSAWLTAIGLGLFFSDLIHHFVVLWIVVGNPQFDLFY
;
A
#
# COMPACT_ATOMS: atom_id res chain seq x y z
N MET A 1 -25.97 9.63 -13.71
CA MET A 1 -25.85 8.98 -12.38
C MET A 1 -25.39 7.53 -12.59
N MET A 2 -24.26 7.11 -12.00
CA MET A 2 -23.82 5.70 -12.09
C MET A 2 -24.59 4.83 -11.08
N ASN A 3 -25.09 3.67 -11.52
CA ASN A 3 -25.72 2.66 -10.66
C ASN A 3 -24.73 2.22 -9.54
N ARG A 4 -25.23 1.84 -8.37
CA ARG A 4 -24.43 1.36 -7.22
C ARG A 4 -23.52 0.19 -7.61
N ASP A 5 -24.02 -0.73 -8.42
CA ASP A 5 -23.25 -1.88 -8.92
C ASP A 5 -22.07 -1.44 -9.79
N SER A 6 -22.28 -0.42 -10.63
CA SER A 6 -21.21 0.14 -11.48
C SER A 6 -20.15 0.87 -10.66
N ARG A 7 -20.53 1.54 -9.55
CA ARG A 7 -19.58 2.19 -8.64
C ARG A 7 -18.71 1.17 -7.90
N GLY A 8 -19.32 0.11 -7.37
CA GLY A 8 -18.58 -0.98 -6.71
C GLY A 8 -17.59 -1.65 -7.66
N ARG A 9 -18.04 -1.98 -8.89
CA ARG A 9 -17.16 -2.56 -9.92
C ARG A 9 -15.99 -1.65 -10.27
N VAL A 10 -16.24 -0.35 -10.47
CA VAL A 10 -15.18 0.63 -10.78
C VAL A 10 -14.19 0.75 -9.63
N LEU A 11 -14.65 0.74 -8.37
CA LEU A 11 -13.76 0.77 -7.21
C LEU A 11 -12.86 -0.48 -7.18
N ILE A 12 -13.45 -1.68 -7.34
CA ILE A 12 -12.70 -2.94 -7.35
C ILE A 12 -11.63 -2.94 -8.45
N ILE A 13 -12.00 -2.55 -9.68
CA ILE A 13 -11.06 -2.49 -10.80
C ILE A 13 -9.92 -1.50 -10.50
N ARG A 14 -10.26 -0.30 -9.99
CA ARG A 14 -9.25 0.71 -9.63
C ARG A 14 -8.31 0.21 -8.54
N THR A 15 -8.84 -0.39 -7.49
CA THR A 15 -8.03 -0.99 -6.42
C THR A 15 -7.11 -2.07 -6.99
N ALA A 16 -7.63 -3.01 -7.78
CA ALA A 16 -6.82 -4.08 -8.38
C ALA A 16 -5.71 -3.53 -9.28
N CYS A 17 -6.02 -2.55 -10.15
CA CYS A 17 -5.02 -1.90 -10.99
C CYS A 17 -3.96 -1.15 -10.17
N LEU A 18 -4.36 -0.44 -9.11
CA LEU A 18 -3.43 0.27 -8.24
C LEU A 18 -2.57 -0.69 -7.43
N THR A 19 -3.14 -1.75 -6.85
CA THR A 19 -2.41 -2.81 -6.17
C THR A 19 -1.34 -3.40 -7.09
N PHE A 20 -1.71 -3.77 -8.33
CA PHE A 20 -0.76 -4.31 -9.29
C PHE A 20 0.34 -3.31 -9.67
N ALA A 21 -0.03 -2.05 -9.94
CA ALA A 21 0.93 -1.02 -10.32
C ALA A 21 1.93 -0.69 -9.19
N ILE A 22 1.43 -0.57 -7.95
CA ILE A 22 2.26 -0.35 -6.77
C ILE A 22 3.14 -1.57 -6.53
N GLU A 23 2.61 -2.79 -6.60
CA GLU A 23 3.39 -4.01 -6.39
C GLU A 23 4.51 -4.16 -7.43
N LEU A 24 4.21 -3.88 -8.69
CA LEU A 24 5.20 -3.89 -9.75
C LEU A 24 6.32 -2.88 -9.46
N LEU A 25 5.96 -1.66 -9.05
CA LEU A 25 6.94 -0.65 -8.65
C LEU A 25 7.76 -1.12 -7.45
N THR A 26 7.13 -1.69 -6.42
CA THR A 26 7.79 -2.24 -5.22
C THR A 26 8.77 -3.34 -5.60
N CYS A 27 8.38 -4.26 -6.49
CA CYS A 27 9.26 -5.32 -7.00
C CYS A 27 10.43 -4.76 -7.82
N LEU A 28 10.21 -3.75 -8.67
CA LEU A 28 11.27 -3.10 -9.43
C LEU A 28 12.27 -2.40 -8.51
N LEU A 29 11.81 -1.73 -7.47
CA LEU A 29 12.67 -1.10 -6.47
C LEU A 29 13.41 -2.16 -5.63
N ARG A 30 12.72 -3.21 -5.19
CA ARG A 30 13.27 -4.27 -4.34
C ARG A 30 14.28 -5.14 -5.06
N PHE A 31 13.96 -5.63 -6.25
CA PHE A 31 14.80 -6.61 -6.97
C PHE A 31 15.62 -5.98 -8.10
N GLY A 32 15.09 -4.93 -8.74
CA GLY A 32 15.81 -4.19 -9.78
C GLY A 32 16.84 -3.24 -9.20
N ALA A 33 16.40 -2.31 -8.34
CA ALA A 33 17.29 -1.35 -7.66
C ALA A 33 17.92 -1.90 -6.37
N ARG A 34 17.57 -3.13 -5.96
CA ARG A 34 18.08 -3.82 -4.77
C ARG A 34 17.83 -3.07 -3.46
N LEU A 35 16.78 -2.25 -3.38
CA LEU A 35 16.49 -1.45 -2.19
C LEU A 35 15.91 -2.31 -1.07
N GLU A 36 16.47 -2.16 0.13
CA GLU A 36 16.01 -2.83 1.35
C GLU A 36 15.93 -1.81 2.47
N SER A 37 14.76 -1.69 3.12
CA SER A 37 14.58 -0.69 4.17
C SER A 37 15.56 -0.87 5.33
N THR A 38 15.87 -2.12 5.72
CA THR A 38 16.85 -2.43 6.79
C THR A 38 18.24 -1.89 6.49
N ARG A 39 18.65 -1.81 5.23
CA ARG A 39 19.96 -1.27 4.82
C ARG A 39 19.88 0.21 4.48
N ASP A 40 18.86 0.61 3.73
CA ASP A 40 18.83 1.89 3.03
C ASP A 40 18.02 2.96 3.78
N THR A 41 17.12 2.58 4.71
CA THR A 41 16.28 3.53 5.46
C THR A 41 16.42 3.46 6.98
N ALA A 42 17.11 2.46 7.53
CA ALA A 42 17.31 2.32 8.98
C ALA A 42 18.04 3.52 9.62
N SER A 43 19.12 4.01 9.00
CA SER A 43 19.93 5.13 9.52
C SER A 43 19.31 6.51 9.34
N THR A 44 18.21 6.62 8.59
CA THR A 44 17.51 7.88 8.32
C THR A 44 16.09 7.83 8.87
N ILE A 45 15.19 7.15 8.18
CA ILE A 45 13.78 7.00 8.55
C ILE A 45 13.67 6.25 9.88
N GLY A 46 14.46 5.20 10.09
CA GLY A 46 14.48 4.47 11.35
C GLY A 46 14.79 5.36 12.55
N VAL A 47 15.80 6.23 12.46
CA VAL A 47 16.11 7.18 13.54
C VAL A 47 14.97 8.19 13.75
N LEU A 48 14.43 8.75 12.66
CA LEU A 48 13.36 9.76 12.73
C LEU A 48 12.05 9.22 13.32
N THR A 49 11.80 7.92 13.16
CA THR A 49 10.57 7.25 13.60
C THR A 49 10.75 6.47 14.90
N GLY A 50 11.90 6.61 15.58
CA GLY A 50 12.19 5.89 16.82
C GLY A 50 12.34 4.37 16.64
N GLY A 51 12.77 3.93 15.46
CA GLY A 51 12.97 2.53 15.09
C GLY A 51 11.77 1.90 14.37
N LEU A 52 10.67 2.61 14.16
CA LEU A 52 9.48 2.07 13.48
C LEU A 52 9.74 1.89 11.99
N ARG A 53 9.57 0.66 11.49
CA ARG A 53 9.67 0.37 10.06
C ARG A 53 8.38 0.78 9.36
N ILE A 54 8.50 1.69 8.40
CA ILE A 54 7.34 2.23 7.69
C ILE A 54 6.97 1.30 6.53
N HIS A 55 5.83 0.65 6.69
CA HIS A 55 5.16 -0.08 5.62
C HIS A 55 4.19 0.83 4.88
N HIS A 56 4.08 0.69 3.56
CA HIS A 56 3.11 1.48 2.80
C HIS A 56 1.66 1.10 3.12
N SER A 57 1.40 -0.03 3.77
CA SER A 57 0.10 -0.33 4.38
C SER A 57 -0.32 0.68 5.45
N TYR A 58 0.63 1.28 6.19
CA TYR A 58 0.32 2.31 7.19
C TYR A 58 -0.26 3.56 6.53
N ALA A 59 0.37 4.01 5.44
CA ALA A 59 -0.16 5.09 4.61
C ALA A 59 -1.50 4.69 3.99
N GLY A 60 -1.64 3.44 3.55
CA GLY A 60 -2.89 2.88 3.03
C GLY A 60 -4.05 3.02 4.03
N VAL A 61 -3.86 2.54 5.27
CA VAL A 61 -4.85 2.64 6.35
C VAL A 61 -5.13 4.10 6.73
N ALA A 62 -4.10 4.93 6.81
CA ALA A 62 -4.25 6.35 7.11
C ALA A 62 -5.12 7.09 6.08
N LEU A 63 -5.07 6.69 4.79
CA LEU A 63 -5.92 7.27 3.74
C LEU A 63 -7.37 6.79 3.79
N LEU A 64 -7.66 5.65 4.40
CA LEU A 64 -9.04 5.16 4.55
C LEU A 64 -9.84 6.00 5.55
N LEU A 65 -9.20 6.56 6.58
CA LEU A 65 -9.87 7.43 7.56
C LEU A 65 -10.52 8.67 6.92
N PRO A 66 -9.79 9.54 6.18
CA PRO A 66 -10.42 10.66 5.48
C PRO A 66 -11.35 10.20 4.36
N ALA A 67 -11.13 9.03 3.73
CA ALA A 67 -12.05 8.50 2.73
C ALA A 67 -13.46 8.29 3.31
N LEU A 68 -13.57 7.73 4.51
CA LEU A 68 -14.84 7.52 5.23
C LEU A 68 -15.51 8.86 5.58
N LEU A 69 -14.74 9.82 6.09
CA LEU A 69 -15.26 11.14 6.49
C LEU A 69 -15.75 11.99 5.31
N LEU A 70 -15.22 11.74 4.12
CA LEU A 70 -15.54 12.46 2.90
C LEU A 70 -16.61 11.78 2.04
N GLU A 71 -17.11 10.60 2.41
CA GLU A 71 -18.05 9.83 1.59
C GLU A 71 -19.32 10.63 1.23
N SER A 72 -19.89 11.34 2.22
CA SER A 72 -21.12 12.13 2.04
C SER A 72 -20.89 13.48 1.37
N ARG A 73 -19.71 14.08 1.55
CA ARG A 73 -19.40 15.44 1.05
C ARG A 73 -18.74 15.44 -0.33
N GLN A 74 -17.83 14.50 -0.56
CA GLN A 74 -17.00 14.39 -1.76
C GLN A 74 -16.84 12.93 -2.20
N PRO A 75 -17.92 12.28 -2.69
CA PRO A 75 -17.93 10.84 -2.99
C PRO A 75 -16.90 10.43 -4.05
N ARG A 76 -16.53 11.34 -4.97
CA ARG A 76 -15.48 11.07 -5.96
C ARG A 76 -14.09 11.00 -5.33
N LEU A 77 -13.78 11.94 -4.44
CA LEU A 77 -12.50 11.96 -3.72
C LEU A 77 -12.42 10.79 -2.75
N SER A 78 -13.49 10.53 -1.98
CA SER A 78 -13.61 9.36 -1.11
C SER A 78 -13.36 8.05 -1.86
N ALA A 79 -13.94 7.88 -3.05
CA ALA A 79 -13.69 6.68 -3.87
C ALA A 79 -12.23 6.55 -4.32
N TRP A 80 -11.55 7.64 -4.66
CA TRP A 80 -10.13 7.61 -5.00
C TRP A 80 -9.24 7.34 -3.80
N LEU A 81 -9.48 7.99 -2.66
CA LEU A 81 -8.77 7.73 -1.41
C LEU A 81 -8.93 6.27 -0.97
N THR A 82 -10.14 5.73 -1.12
CA THR A 82 -10.42 4.30 -0.85
C THR A 82 -9.62 3.40 -1.81
N ALA A 83 -9.65 3.69 -3.11
CA ALA A 83 -8.92 2.89 -4.10
C ALA A 83 -7.40 2.89 -3.85
N ILE A 84 -6.82 4.06 -3.56
CA ILE A 84 -5.39 4.22 -3.26
C ILE A 84 -5.04 3.57 -1.93
N GLY A 85 -5.85 3.80 -0.89
CA GLY A 85 -5.64 3.23 0.44
C GLY A 85 -5.64 1.70 0.43
N LEU A 86 -6.66 1.11 -0.20
CA LEU A 86 -6.72 -0.35 -0.41
C LEU A 86 -5.59 -0.84 -1.33
N GLY A 87 -5.25 -0.07 -2.37
CA GLY A 87 -4.16 -0.38 -3.29
C GLY A 87 -2.82 -0.56 -2.57
N LEU A 88 -2.46 0.42 -1.74
CA LEU A 88 -1.26 0.40 -0.90
C LEU A 88 -1.30 -0.74 0.11
N PHE A 89 -2.42 -0.90 0.83
CA PHE A 89 -2.57 -1.96 1.82
C PHE A 89 -2.41 -3.35 1.22
N PHE A 90 -3.13 -3.66 0.14
CA PHE A 90 -3.03 -4.98 -0.48
C PHE A 90 -1.69 -5.22 -1.16
N SER A 91 -1.07 -4.21 -1.79
CA SER A 91 0.27 -4.39 -2.35
C SER A 91 1.26 -4.74 -1.23
N ASP A 92 1.24 -4.04 -0.10
CA ASP A 92 2.16 -4.34 1.01
C ASP A 92 2.03 -5.78 1.51
N LEU A 93 0.79 -6.23 1.72
CA LEU A 93 0.53 -7.61 2.13
C LEU A 93 0.98 -8.63 1.07
N ILE A 94 0.69 -8.38 -0.20
CA ILE A 94 1.12 -9.25 -1.30
C ILE A 94 2.65 -9.28 -1.36
N HIS A 95 3.31 -8.12 -1.26
CA HIS A 95 4.76 -8.04 -1.31
C HIS A 95 5.41 -8.88 -0.22
N HIS A 96 4.99 -8.69 1.03
CA HIS A 96 5.59 -9.38 2.16
C HIS A 96 5.16 -10.85 2.23
N PHE A 97 3.87 -11.15 2.19
CA PHE A 97 3.38 -12.50 2.46
C PHE A 97 3.28 -13.40 1.23
N VAL A 98 3.40 -12.86 0.02
CA VAL A 98 3.41 -13.67 -1.22
C VAL A 98 4.75 -13.54 -1.92
N VAL A 99 5.15 -12.34 -2.35
CA VAL A 99 6.33 -12.15 -3.20
C VAL A 99 7.63 -12.47 -2.46
N LEU A 100 7.90 -11.78 -1.35
CA LEU A 100 9.10 -12.00 -0.54
C LEU A 100 9.11 -13.40 0.06
N TRP A 101 7.96 -13.93 0.49
CA TRP A 101 7.91 -15.29 1.00
C TRP A 101 8.27 -16.33 -0.06
N ILE A 102 7.77 -16.21 -1.30
CA ILE A 102 8.08 -17.17 -2.38
C ILE A 102 9.52 -16.98 -2.91
N VAL A 103 9.96 -15.73 -3.11
CA VAL A 103 11.23 -15.42 -3.80
C VAL A 103 12.42 -15.45 -2.83
N VAL A 104 12.25 -14.96 -1.61
CA VAL A 104 13.30 -14.81 -0.60
C VAL A 104 13.21 -15.89 0.49
N GLY A 105 12.03 -16.50 0.69
CA GLY A 105 11.80 -17.49 1.75
C GLY A 105 11.43 -16.86 3.10
N ASN A 106 11.36 -15.53 3.20
CA ASN A 106 11.02 -14.80 4.42
C ASN A 106 10.18 -13.56 4.08
N PRO A 107 9.06 -13.31 4.78
CA PRO A 107 8.18 -12.19 4.48
C PRO A 107 8.77 -10.82 4.83
N GLN A 108 9.76 -10.73 5.71
CA GLN A 108 10.41 -9.48 6.16
C GLN A 108 9.41 -8.41 6.63
N PHE A 109 8.32 -8.83 7.29
CA PHE A 109 7.27 -7.97 7.82
C PHE A 109 7.58 -7.59 9.28
N ASP A 110 8.69 -6.88 9.48
CA ASP A 110 9.13 -6.47 10.82
C ASP A 110 8.57 -5.08 11.15
N LEU A 111 7.96 -4.91 12.32
CA LEU A 111 7.42 -3.59 12.71
C LEU A 111 8.53 -2.59 13.08
N PHE A 112 9.72 -3.08 13.42
CA PHE A 112 10.88 -2.30 13.81
C PHE A 112 12.10 -2.68 12.96
N TYR A 113 13.04 -1.74 12.78
CA TYR A 113 14.30 -1.96 12.06
C TYR A 113 15.28 -2.86 12.81
#